data_AF-A0A2D6MP19-F1
#
_entry.id   AF-A0A2D6MP19-F1
#
_cell.length_a   1.000
_cell.length_b   1.000
_cell.length_c   1.000
_cell.angle_alpha   90.00
_cell.angle_beta   90.00
_cell.angle_gamma   90.00
#
_symmetry.space_group_name_H-M   'P 1'
#
loop_
_entity.id
_entity.type
_entity.pdbx_description
1 polymer ?
#
loop_
_entity_poly.entity_id
_entity_poly.type
_entity_poly.pdbx_seq_one_letter_code
_entity_poly.pdbx_strand_id
1 'polypeptide(L)'
;MTEPASLGEARRVLADVFGHPDFRPGQAEAVEAALAGRDAVVLLPTGSGKSICFQVPALVMADRGVGTTIVVSPLIALMQDQVGALVARGVAAAALHSHQDGDEQSEVVACFLRGELAVLYVSPERAAKASFRRMLELVDVALFAIDEAHCVSQWGHDFRPDYMLLAELHEVSPAPMIALTATATSVVLEEIEKRLSLSCAMIVQTGLDRPNLAFAVRPLRREAERVEALLAELDRAGIRGRNGCGRAIVYCSTRKVTERVAKSLRSSGLRVGYYHAGRTKLARERAQRAFEQGRTRVLIATNAFGMGIDLPDIRLIVHFQIPGSIEAYYQEAGRAGRDGDPARCLLFFGRADLATQRRLSQNTMRSAALDQRRENSLVEIERYATAVECRHRTLVSHFTGQEDGSDCARCDVCLGEAEEVAAGPDLRVSKSDVAPLPDGAREVIVSAVDRLTRPVGRRKLAQALRGGHAKALSRGGLLTMPEYAALSEYGEDAIVAAIDGLLAEGRLERAGRKYPTVWIPGKPMRKTHRSAIGSDGRSEGGSGQSDVRARKPSRRHGGDIARALDNYRRRAARSLKWKTYMVFQKNVMLAIEREEPESLEALARIPGMGPAKVERLGRDILDLVRQHRPRSE
;
A
#
# COMPACT_ATOMS: atom_id res chain seq x y z
N MET A 1 39.29 25.70 7.44
CA MET A 1 37.87 25.89 7.11
C MET A 1 37.67 25.46 5.68
N THR A 2 37.10 24.28 5.47
CA THR A 2 36.66 23.80 4.16
C THR A 2 35.53 24.70 3.67
N GLU A 3 35.55 25.11 2.40
CA GLU A 3 34.43 25.89 1.81
C GLU A 3 33.11 25.10 1.98
N PRO A 4 31.98 25.77 2.25
CA PRO A 4 30.69 25.10 2.34
C PRO A 4 30.39 24.36 1.04
N ALA A 5 29.81 23.16 1.15
CA ALA A 5 29.43 22.38 0.00
C ALA A 5 28.40 23.15 -0.85
N SER A 6 28.64 23.19 -2.15
CA SER A 6 27.87 24.03 -3.07
C SER A 6 26.73 23.25 -3.71
N LEU A 7 25.64 23.96 -4.05
CA LEU A 7 24.56 23.41 -4.86
C LEU A 7 25.07 22.97 -6.27
N GLY A 8 26.20 23.52 -6.73
CA GLY A 8 26.87 23.08 -7.96
C GLY A 8 27.40 21.65 -7.89
N GLU A 9 28.01 21.26 -6.76
CA GLU A 9 28.42 19.87 -6.51
C GLU A 9 27.21 18.94 -6.44
N ALA A 10 26.16 19.38 -5.74
CA ALA A 10 24.92 18.62 -5.64
C ALA A 10 24.29 18.33 -7.03
N ARG A 11 24.29 19.33 -7.93
CA ARG A 11 23.82 19.15 -9.31
C ARG A 11 24.67 18.17 -10.11
N ARG A 12 26.00 18.16 -9.90
CA ARG A 12 26.89 17.16 -10.53
C ARG A 12 26.56 15.75 -10.06
N VAL A 13 26.45 15.54 -8.75
CA VAL A 13 26.03 14.24 -8.18
C VAL A 13 24.66 13.81 -8.72
N LEU A 14 23.70 14.73 -8.78
CA LEU A 14 22.36 14.47 -9.33
C LEU A 14 22.41 13.97 -10.79
N ALA A 15 23.23 14.59 -11.62
CA ALA A 15 23.40 14.20 -13.02
C ALA A 15 24.19 12.89 -13.15
N ASP A 16 25.37 12.80 -12.53
CA ASP A 16 26.32 11.72 -12.76
C ASP A 16 25.90 10.42 -12.08
N VAL A 17 25.36 10.48 -10.86
CA VAL A 17 24.97 9.28 -10.10
C VAL A 17 23.50 8.92 -10.34
N PHE A 18 22.61 9.91 -10.36
CA PHE A 18 21.18 9.66 -10.46
C PHE A 18 20.63 9.79 -11.88
N GLY A 19 21.36 10.40 -12.81
CA GLY A 19 20.94 10.56 -14.22
C GLY A 19 19.82 11.57 -14.40
N HIS A 20 19.66 12.51 -13.46
CA HIS A 20 18.63 13.55 -13.50
C HIS A 20 19.23 14.88 -13.96
N PRO A 21 18.60 15.58 -14.91
CA PRO A 21 19.17 16.80 -15.49
C PRO A 21 19.14 18.00 -14.51
N ASP A 22 18.12 18.08 -13.65
CA ASP A 22 18.00 19.11 -12.62
C ASP A 22 17.05 18.67 -11.50
N PHE A 23 17.04 19.45 -10.41
CA PHE A 23 16.15 19.27 -9.27
C PHE A 23 14.70 19.57 -9.63
N ARG A 24 13.78 18.82 -9.01
CA ARG A 24 12.34 19.12 -8.99
C ARG A 24 12.04 20.19 -7.92
N PRO A 25 10.88 20.87 -7.99
CA PRO A 25 10.49 21.86 -6.98
C PRO A 25 10.63 21.32 -5.55
N GLY A 26 11.22 22.14 -4.65
CA GLY A 26 11.48 21.79 -3.26
C GLY A 26 12.68 20.88 -3.02
N GLN A 27 13.26 20.23 -4.05
CA GLN A 27 14.43 19.38 -3.83
C GLN A 27 15.70 20.20 -3.59
N ALA A 28 15.91 21.27 -4.36
CA ALA A 28 17.13 22.07 -4.28
C ALA A 28 17.25 22.77 -2.91
N GLU A 29 16.14 23.30 -2.41
CA GLU A 29 16.03 23.99 -1.12
C GLU A 29 16.33 23.02 0.04
N ALA A 30 15.79 21.79 -0.02
CA ALA A 30 16.08 20.77 0.97
C ALA A 30 17.55 20.31 0.95
N VAL A 31 18.13 20.14 -0.25
CA VAL A 31 19.54 19.77 -0.41
C VAL A 31 20.45 20.88 0.08
N GLU A 32 20.14 22.14 -0.24
CA GLU A 32 20.88 23.30 0.23
C GLU A 32 20.85 23.43 1.76
N ALA A 33 19.69 23.20 2.39
CA ALA A 33 19.59 23.18 3.84
C ALA A 33 20.50 22.12 4.47
N ALA A 34 20.49 20.88 3.94
CA ALA A 34 21.34 19.80 4.41
C ALA A 34 22.83 20.12 4.25
N LEU A 35 23.25 20.61 3.07
CA LEU A 35 24.65 20.99 2.80
C LEU A 35 25.13 22.18 3.64
N ALA A 36 24.22 23.08 4.02
CA ALA A 36 24.49 24.20 4.91
C ALA A 36 24.52 23.81 6.40
N GLY A 37 24.32 22.53 6.74
CA GLY A 37 24.31 22.08 8.13
C GLY A 37 23.07 22.52 8.91
N ARG A 38 21.94 22.75 8.23
CA ARG A 38 20.68 23.17 8.87
C ARG A 38 19.70 22.01 8.96
N ASP A 39 18.96 21.98 10.07
CA ASP A 39 17.79 21.10 10.20
C ASP A 39 16.71 21.52 9.19
N ALA A 40 15.93 20.55 8.72
CA ALA A 40 14.84 20.84 7.80
C ALA A 40 13.65 19.88 7.97
N VAL A 41 12.44 20.40 7.73
CA VAL A 41 11.24 19.60 7.54
C VAL A 41 10.81 19.68 6.08
N VAL A 42 10.76 18.53 5.41
CA VAL A 42 10.56 18.42 3.97
C VAL A 42 9.22 17.74 3.69
N LEU A 43 8.22 18.53 3.33
CA LEU A 43 6.89 18.06 2.89
C LEU A 43 6.79 18.14 1.36
N LEU A 44 7.11 17.01 0.72
CA LEU A 44 6.98 16.85 -0.74
C LEU A 44 6.01 15.71 -1.05
N PRO A 45 5.09 15.85 -2.02
CA PRO A 45 4.13 14.80 -2.32
C PRO A 45 4.80 13.50 -2.74
N THR A 46 4.02 12.42 -2.73
CA THR A 46 4.49 11.13 -3.25
C THR A 46 4.93 11.27 -4.70
N GLY A 47 6.00 10.58 -5.10
CA GLY A 47 6.54 10.66 -6.46
C GLY A 47 7.45 11.87 -6.73
N SER A 48 7.56 12.86 -5.83
CA SER A 48 8.47 14.01 -6.00
C SER A 48 9.96 13.69 -5.86
N GLY A 49 10.32 12.44 -5.51
CA GLY A 49 11.71 12.03 -5.35
C GLY A 49 12.35 12.52 -4.05
N LYS A 50 11.65 12.41 -2.91
CA LYS A 50 12.16 12.79 -1.57
C LYS A 50 13.52 12.20 -1.22
N SER A 51 13.85 11.00 -1.72
CA SER A 51 15.14 10.37 -1.45
C SER A 51 16.32 11.21 -1.97
N ILE A 52 16.14 11.96 -3.05
CA ILE A 52 17.17 12.86 -3.58
C ILE A 52 17.55 13.95 -2.57
N CYS A 53 16.59 14.42 -1.75
CA CYS A 53 16.81 15.46 -0.75
C CYS A 53 17.84 15.07 0.33
N PHE A 54 18.08 13.76 0.53
CA PHE A 54 19.08 13.28 1.48
C PHE A 54 20.19 12.44 0.84
N GLN A 55 19.93 11.75 -0.27
CA GLN A 55 20.93 10.92 -0.94
C GLN A 55 21.97 11.77 -1.69
N VAL A 56 21.56 12.87 -2.33
CA VAL A 56 22.52 13.78 -2.99
C VAL A 56 23.47 14.42 -1.98
N PRO A 57 22.99 15.09 -0.90
CA PRO A 57 23.90 15.66 0.08
C PRO A 57 24.75 14.59 0.78
N ALA A 58 24.22 13.39 1.00
CA ALA A 58 25.01 12.29 1.57
C ALA A 58 26.27 11.96 0.75
N LEU A 59 26.15 11.92 -0.58
CA LEU A 59 27.29 11.64 -1.46
C LEU A 59 28.27 12.81 -1.50
N VAL A 60 27.76 14.04 -1.59
CA VAL A 60 28.62 15.24 -1.55
C VAL A 60 29.43 15.30 -0.23
N MET A 61 28.78 14.97 0.89
CA MET A 61 29.41 14.94 2.21
C MET A 61 30.40 13.78 2.35
N ALA A 62 30.08 12.60 1.83
CA ALA A 62 30.98 11.46 1.82
C ALA A 62 32.23 11.72 0.97
N ASP A 63 32.08 12.28 -0.24
CA ASP A 63 33.19 12.63 -1.13
C ASP A 63 34.14 13.67 -0.49
N ARG A 64 33.59 14.52 0.39
CA ARG A 64 34.34 15.52 1.17
C ARG A 64 34.91 14.98 2.49
N GLY A 65 34.69 13.70 2.80
CA GLY A 65 35.14 13.07 4.03
C GLY A 65 34.45 13.60 5.30
N VAL A 66 33.24 14.16 5.19
CA VAL A 66 32.48 14.68 6.34
C VAL A 66 31.97 13.54 7.23
N GLY A 67 31.56 12.42 6.64
CA GLY A 67 31.06 11.26 7.40
C GLY A 67 29.94 10.50 6.71
N THR A 68 29.37 9.55 7.44
CA THR A 68 28.25 8.71 6.96
C THR A 68 26.92 9.42 7.17
N THR A 69 26.02 9.35 6.19
CA THR A 69 24.61 9.75 6.36
C THR A 69 23.79 8.61 6.94
N ILE A 70 23.07 8.85 8.02
CA ILE A 70 22.18 7.88 8.66
C ILE A 70 20.74 8.14 8.20
N VAL A 71 20.11 7.14 7.59
CA VAL A 71 18.72 7.23 7.11
C VAL A 71 17.82 6.34 7.95
N VAL A 72 16.98 6.92 8.80
CA VAL A 72 15.99 6.18 9.57
C VAL A 72 14.72 6.01 8.74
N SER A 73 14.32 4.76 8.45
CA SER A 73 13.11 4.48 7.65
C SER A 73 12.32 3.32 8.26
N PRO A 74 10.97 3.38 8.33
CA PRO A 74 10.19 2.40 9.08
C PRO A 74 10.07 1.04 8.37
N LEU A 75 10.56 0.95 7.13
CA LEU A 75 10.18 -0.09 6.19
C LEU A 75 11.41 -0.81 5.66
N ILE A 76 11.69 -1.97 6.25
CA ILE A 76 12.81 -2.84 5.85
C ILE A 76 12.84 -3.11 4.34
N ALA A 77 11.68 -3.35 3.72
CA ALA A 77 11.61 -3.58 2.28
C ALA A 77 12.02 -2.33 1.46
N LEU A 78 11.67 -1.13 1.92
CA LEU A 78 12.10 0.12 1.28
C LEU A 78 13.60 0.35 1.48
N MET A 79 14.12 0.10 2.69
CA MET A 79 15.55 0.19 2.98
C MET A 79 16.36 -0.69 2.03
N GLN A 80 15.96 -1.95 1.86
CA GLN A 80 16.62 -2.90 0.94
C GLN A 80 16.57 -2.45 -0.51
N ASP A 81 15.41 -1.95 -0.98
CA ASP A 81 15.27 -1.43 -2.34
C ASP A 81 16.15 -0.19 -2.57
N GLN A 82 16.23 0.73 -1.60
CA GLN A 82 17.08 1.93 -1.69
C GLN A 82 18.57 1.60 -1.64
N VAL A 83 19.00 0.75 -0.70
CA VAL A 83 20.39 0.28 -0.60
C VAL A 83 20.80 -0.45 -1.88
N GLY A 84 19.98 -1.39 -2.37
CA GLY A 84 20.25 -2.07 -3.63
C GLY A 84 20.37 -1.12 -4.83
N ALA A 85 19.58 -0.04 -4.85
CA ALA A 85 19.65 0.98 -5.88
C ALA A 85 20.89 1.88 -5.78
N LEU A 86 21.36 2.18 -4.58
CA LEU A 86 22.60 2.92 -4.33
C LEU A 86 23.83 2.07 -4.67
N VAL A 87 23.89 0.82 -4.19
CA VAL A 87 24.96 -0.13 -4.49
C VAL A 87 25.06 -0.41 -6.00
N ALA A 88 23.92 -0.51 -6.70
CA ALA A 88 23.89 -0.66 -8.16
C ALA A 88 24.54 0.52 -8.91
N ARG A 89 24.62 1.69 -8.27
CA ARG A 89 25.25 2.92 -8.77
C ARG A 89 26.68 3.12 -8.26
N GLY A 90 27.25 2.15 -7.54
CA GLY A 90 28.60 2.23 -6.99
C GLY A 90 28.72 2.97 -5.66
N VAL A 91 27.59 3.31 -5.02
CA VAL A 91 27.59 3.97 -3.70
C VAL A 91 27.78 2.92 -2.60
N ALA A 92 28.71 3.18 -1.68
CA ALA A 92 28.86 2.39 -0.46
C ALA A 92 27.68 2.64 0.49
N ALA A 93 26.68 1.76 0.44
CA ALA A 93 25.48 1.85 1.24
C ALA A 93 25.11 0.51 1.86
N ALA A 94 24.57 0.53 3.07
CA ALA A 94 24.12 -0.66 3.79
C ALA A 94 22.81 -0.42 4.54
N ALA A 95 22.16 -1.50 4.98
CA ALA A 95 20.99 -1.47 5.85
C ALA A 95 21.29 -2.17 7.17
N LEU A 96 20.75 -1.67 8.28
CA LEU A 96 20.84 -2.27 9.61
C LEU A 96 19.44 -2.40 10.22
N HIS A 97 18.94 -3.63 10.38
CA HIS A 97 17.63 -3.90 10.93
C HIS A 97 17.54 -5.22 11.72
N SER A 98 16.41 -5.44 12.39
CA SER A 98 16.17 -6.63 13.25
C SER A 98 16.05 -7.96 12.49
N HIS A 99 15.76 -7.92 11.18
CA HIS A 99 15.51 -9.13 10.37
C HIS A 99 16.75 -9.69 9.62
N GLN A 100 17.95 -9.11 9.83
CA GLN A 100 19.21 -9.63 9.28
C GLN A 100 19.71 -10.80 10.14
N ASP A 101 20.51 -11.68 9.54
CA ASP A 101 21.28 -12.65 10.32
C ASP A 101 22.44 -11.96 11.07
N GLY A 102 23.03 -12.68 12.03
CA GLY A 102 24.05 -12.11 12.91
C GLY A 102 25.34 -11.73 12.18
N ASP A 103 25.69 -12.47 11.13
CA ASP A 103 26.92 -12.27 10.38
C ASP A 103 26.82 -11.04 9.47
N GLU A 104 25.71 -10.91 8.71
CA GLU A 104 25.40 -9.73 7.90
C GLU A 104 25.36 -8.47 8.77
N GLN A 105 24.74 -8.56 9.95
CA GLN A 105 24.68 -7.44 10.88
C GLN A 105 26.08 -7.03 11.38
N SER A 106 26.94 -8.00 11.68
CA SER A 106 28.29 -7.75 12.19
C SER A 106 29.18 -7.11 11.14
N GLU A 107 29.07 -7.56 9.88
CA GLU A 107 29.77 -6.98 8.74
C GLU A 107 29.37 -5.52 8.51
N VAL A 108 28.06 -5.23 8.47
CA VAL A 108 27.55 -3.86 8.31
C VAL A 108 28.04 -2.93 9.42
N VAL A 109 28.00 -3.40 10.68
CA VAL A 109 28.51 -2.62 11.82
C VAL A 109 30.01 -2.37 11.70
N ALA A 110 30.78 -3.38 11.27
CA ALA A 110 32.21 -3.22 11.11
C ALA A 110 32.56 -2.21 10.00
N CYS A 111 31.87 -2.25 8.85
CA CYS A 111 32.04 -1.25 7.79
C CYS A 111 31.64 0.16 8.26
N PHE A 112 30.56 0.26 9.03
CA PHE A 112 30.12 1.52 9.60
C PHE A 112 31.17 2.13 10.54
N LEU A 113 31.68 1.35 11.49
CA LEU A 113 32.70 1.79 12.45
C LEU A 113 34.04 2.13 11.78
N ARG A 114 34.33 1.59 10.59
CA ARG A 114 35.51 1.96 9.79
C ARG A 114 35.29 3.20 8.91
N GLY A 115 34.09 3.80 8.90
CA GLY A 115 33.78 4.96 8.07
C GLY A 115 33.70 4.65 6.57
N GLU A 116 33.47 3.39 6.19
CA GLU A 116 33.47 2.95 4.78
C GLU A 116 32.13 3.21 4.07
N LEU A 117 31.11 3.65 4.80
CA LEU A 117 29.76 3.84 4.26
C LEU A 117 29.47 5.32 4.01
N ALA A 118 28.98 5.64 2.81
CA ALA A 118 28.38 6.94 2.53
C ALA A 118 26.97 7.05 3.12
N VAL A 119 26.20 5.95 3.08
CA VAL A 119 24.80 5.91 3.55
C VAL A 119 24.52 4.64 4.35
N LEU A 120 24.00 4.79 5.57
CA LEU A 120 23.50 3.68 6.39
C LEU A 120 22.00 3.84 6.64
N TYR A 121 21.19 2.94 6.07
CA TYR A 121 19.77 2.83 6.40
C TYR A 121 19.59 2.07 7.72
N VAL A 122 18.79 2.60 8.64
CA VAL A 122 18.55 1.99 9.96
C VAL A 122 17.06 1.94 10.26
N SER A 123 16.59 0.83 10.83
CA SER A 123 15.21 0.74 11.29
C SER A 123 15.00 1.54 12.58
N PRO A 124 13.80 2.10 12.84
CA PRO A 124 13.56 2.96 14.01
C PRO A 124 13.87 2.25 15.33
N GLU A 125 13.50 0.97 15.46
CA GLU A 125 13.76 0.18 16.66
C GLU A 125 15.25 -0.14 16.88
N ARG A 126 16.09 0.02 15.84
CA ARG A 126 17.55 -0.06 15.94
C ARG A 126 18.14 1.30 16.30
N ALA A 127 17.71 2.35 15.62
CA ALA A 127 18.17 3.72 15.84
C ALA A 127 17.89 4.19 17.27
N ALA A 128 16.76 3.76 17.86
CA ALA A 128 16.36 4.06 19.23
C ALA A 128 17.17 3.34 20.33
N LYS A 129 18.08 2.41 19.98
CA LYS A 129 18.85 1.66 20.99
C LYS A 129 20.05 2.46 21.48
N ALA A 130 20.29 2.40 22.80
CA ALA A 130 21.52 2.93 23.41
C ALA A 130 22.81 2.34 22.80
N SER A 131 22.78 1.10 22.32
CA SER A 131 23.93 0.52 21.61
C SER A 131 24.23 1.21 20.28
N PHE A 132 23.21 1.71 19.58
CA PHE A 132 23.39 2.44 18.33
C PHE A 132 23.98 3.82 18.60
N ARG A 133 23.48 4.52 19.63
CA ARG A 133 24.06 5.79 20.11
C ARG A 133 25.55 5.69 20.43
N ARG A 134 25.98 4.65 21.15
CA ARG A 134 27.41 4.40 21.40
C ARG A 134 28.25 4.18 20.14
N MET A 135 27.66 3.68 19.05
CA MET A 135 28.39 3.58 17.78
C MET A 135 28.51 4.96 17.12
N LEU A 136 27.50 5.82 17.23
CA LEU A 136 27.54 7.18 16.70
C LEU A 136 28.63 8.04 17.35
N GLU A 137 28.97 7.78 18.61
CA GLU A 137 30.09 8.44 19.30
C GLU A 137 31.47 8.08 18.72
N LEU A 138 31.57 7.02 17.92
CA LEU A 138 32.82 6.48 17.37
C LEU A 138 33.02 6.78 15.88
N VAL A 139 32.03 7.42 15.23
CA VAL A 139 32.04 7.68 13.78
C VAL A 139 31.61 9.10 13.47
N ASP A 140 32.17 9.67 12.41
CA ASP A 140 31.71 10.95 11.90
C ASP A 140 30.38 10.77 11.16
N VAL A 141 29.34 11.44 11.65
CA VAL A 141 28.01 11.44 11.05
C VAL A 141 27.84 12.76 10.30
N ALA A 142 27.49 12.67 9.02
CA ALA A 142 27.32 13.84 8.18
C ALA A 142 25.90 14.43 8.24
N LEU A 143 24.88 13.56 8.36
CA LEU A 143 23.47 13.93 8.24
C LEU A 143 22.58 12.84 8.82
N PHE A 144 21.54 13.22 9.56
CA PHE A 144 20.42 12.35 9.90
C PHE A 144 19.24 12.63 8.96
N ALA A 145 18.77 11.61 8.25
CA ALA A 145 17.56 11.69 7.43
C ALA A 145 16.46 10.81 8.04
N ILE A 146 15.38 11.44 8.50
CA ILE A 146 14.24 10.76 9.10
C ILE A 146 13.14 10.63 8.03
N ASP A 147 13.04 9.46 7.41
CA ASP A 147 12.05 9.16 6.39
C ASP A 147 10.70 8.79 7.02
N GLU A 148 9.60 9.12 6.34
CA GLU A 148 8.23 9.01 6.83
C GLU A 148 8.05 9.64 8.23
N ALA A 149 8.60 10.84 8.42
CA ALA A 149 8.66 11.54 9.70
C ALA A 149 7.31 11.74 10.40
N HIS A 150 6.19 11.70 9.67
CA HIS A 150 4.84 11.71 10.25
C HIS A 150 4.62 10.58 11.28
N CYS A 151 5.42 9.50 11.26
CA CYS A 151 5.38 8.43 12.25
C CYS A 151 5.71 8.90 13.69
N VAL A 152 6.39 10.03 13.86
CA VAL A 152 6.68 10.61 15.18
C VAL A 152 5.42 11.19 15.85
N SER A 153 4.47 11.61 15.03
CA SER A 153 3.24 12.28 15.47
C SER A 153 2.16 11.24 15.77
N GLN A 154 1.50 11.38 16.93
CA GLN A 154 0.28 10.60 17.20
C GLN A 154 -0.90 11.07 16.36
N TRP A 155 -0.79 12.24 15.74
CA TRP A 155 -1.75 12.76 14.76
C TRP A 155 -1.42 12.33 13.33
N GLY A 156 -0.26 11.69 13.12
CA GLY A 156 0.04 10.98 11.89
C GLY A 156 -0.75 9.67 11.76
N HIS A 157 -0.97 9.22 10.53
CA HIS A 157 -1.78 8.04 10.23
C HIS A 157 -1.06 6.69 10.46
N ASP A 158 0.26 6.70 10.68
CA ASP A 158 1.09 5.51 10.96
C ASP A 158 2.04 5.73 12.17
N PHE A 159 1.51 6.20 13.30
CA PHE A 159 2.29 6.46 14.51
C PHE A 159 3.15 5.25 14.97
N ARG A 160 4.43 5.49 15.27
CA ARG A 160 5.39 4.50 15.76
C ARG A 160 6.11 5.03 17.01
N PRO A 161 5.98 4.36 18.17
CA PRO A 161 6.63 4.82 19.41
C PRO A 161 8.14 5.01 19.29
N ASP A 162 8.83 4.14 18.54
CA ASP A 162 10.29 4.21 18.35
C ASP A 162 10.76 5.53 17.71
N TYR A 163 9.92 6.21 16.92
CA TYR A 163 10.26 7.50 16.32
C TYR A 163 10.42 8.61 17.36
N MET A 164 9.73 8.51 18.51
CA MET A 164 9.81 9.52 19.57
C MET A 164 11.19 9.55 20.24
N LEU A 165 11.95 8.47 20.12
CA LEU A 165 13.30 8.35 20.70
C LEU A 165 14.38 8.86 19.75
N LEU A 166 14.02 9.31 18.53
CA LEU A 166 15.00 9.77 17.53
C LEU A 166 15.55 11.17 17.83
N ALA A 167 14.88 11.98 18.66
CA ALA A 167 15.43 13.24 19.13
C ALA A 167 16.74 13.03 19.94
N GLU A 168 16.89 11.88 20.60
CA GLU A 168 18.09 11.51 21.36
C GLU A 168 19.32 11.36 20.45
N LEU A 169 19.16 11.32 19.11
CA LEU A 169 20.29 11.31 18.17
C LEU A 169 21.07 12.64 18.21
N HIS A 170 20.41 13.77 18.44
CA HIS A 170 21.07 15.07 18.59
C HIS A 170 21.91 15.17 19.87
N GLU A 171 21.68 14.31 20.87
CA GLU A 171 22.48 14.28 22.10
C GLU A 171 23.88 13.70 21.88
N VAL A 172 24.04 12.85 20.85
CA VAL A 172 25.29 12.11 20.59
C VAL A 172 26.01 12.55 19.32
N SER A 173 25.37 13.34 18.47
CA SER A 173 26.00 13.87 17.25
C SER A 173 25.43 15.25 16.91
N PRO A 174 26.28 16.23 16.57
CA PRO A 174 25.85 17.57 16.15
C PRO A 174 25.38 17.63 14.69
N ALA A 175 25.31 16.49 13.99
CA ALA A 175 24.93 16.45 12.59
C ALA A 175 23.51 17.01 12.37
N PRO A 176 23.25 17.72 11.26
CA PRO A 176 21.93 18.22 10.94
C PRO A 176 20.92 17.08 10.77
N MET A 177 19.66 17.34 11.06
CA MET A 177 18.56 16.41 10.86
C MET A 177 17.54 16.95 9.86
N ILE A 178 17.27 16.14 8.84
CA ILE A 178 16.22 16.40 7.86
C ILE A 178 15.09 15.39 8.02
N ALA A 179 13.88 15.88 8.27
CA ALA A 179 12.69 15.07 8.47
C ALA A 179 11.80 15.14 7.22
N LEU A 180 11.55 14.00 6.57
CA LEU A 180 10.86 13.94 5.29
C LEU A 180 9.53 13.21 5.41
N THR A 181 8.46 13.78 4.83
CA THR A 181 7.16 13.11 4.77
C THR A 181 6.39 13.48 3.50
N ALA A 182 5.48 12.61 3.07
CA ALA A 182 4.60 12.84 1.93
C ALA A 182 3.23 13.40 2.31
N THR A 183 2.84 13.14 3.55
CA THR A 183 1.47 13.26 4.06
C THR A 183 1.58 13.77 5.49
N ALA A 184 1.43 15.07 5.67
CA ALA A 184 1.37 15.70 6.98
C ALA A 184 0.41 16.89 6.89
N THR A 185 -0.43 17.05 7.90
CA THR A 185 -1.19 18.27 8.14
C THR A 185 -0.29 19.29 8.84
N SER A 186 -0.70 20.56 8.90
CA SER A 186 0.05 21.61 9.61
C SER A 186 0.34 21.23 11.08
N VAL A 187 -0.63 20.61 11.77
CA VAL A 187 -0.46 20.09 13.13
C VAL A 187 0.61 19.00 13.21
N VAL A 188 0.67 18.12 12.22
CA VAL A 188 1.69 17.05 12.16
C VAL A 188 3.08 17.64 11.89
N LEU A 189 3.20 18.69 11.07
CA LEU A 189 4.48 19.37 10.83
C LEU A 189 5.04 19.99 12.11
N GLU A 190 4.22 20.73 12.87
CA GLU A 190 4.60 21.30 14.16
C GLU A 190 5.04 20.22 15.16
N GLU A 191 4.35 19.07 15.17
CA GLU A 191 4.75 17.95 16.01
C GLU A 191 6.07 17.29 15.56
N ILE A 192 6.36 17.24 14.26
CA ILE A 192 7.64 16.72 13.75
C ILE A 192 8.78 17.56 14.27
N GLU A 193 8.70 18.89 14.12
CA GLU A 193 9.71 19.83 14.61
C GLU A 193 9.94 19.69 16.10
N LYS A 194 8.84 19.72 16.87
CA LYS A 194 8.91 19.67 18.34
C LYS A 194 9.43 18.33 18.86
N ARG A 195 8.97 17.20 18.30
CA ARG A 195 9.30 15.86 18.82
C ARG A 195 10.65 15.35 18.36
N LEU A 196 11.18 15.83 17.24
CA LEU A 196 12.54 15.55 16.81
C LEU A 196 13.56 16.57 17.33
N SER A 197 13.11 17.57 18.11
CA SER A 197 13.94 18.63 18.66
C SER A 197 14.73 19.40 17.60
N LEU A 198 14.10 19.67 16.44
CA LEU A 198 14.75 20.35 15.33
C LEU A 198 14.97 21.83 15.66
N SER A 199 16.19 22.33 15.45
CA SER A 199 16.59 23.68 15.81
C SER A 199 16.45 24.63 14.62
N CYS A 200 15.51 25.58 14.71
CA CYS A 200 15.24 26.56 13.64
C CYS A 200 15.13 25.92 12.24
N ALA A 201 14.40 24.80 12.16
CA ALA A 201 14.32 23.99 10.96
C ALA A 201 13.81 24.79 9.76
N MET A 202 14.44 24.62 8.61
CA MET A 202 13.91 25.12 7.35
C MET A 202 12.70 24.27 6.93
N ILE A 203 11.54 24.90 6.79
CA ILE A 203 10.34 24.23 6.26
C ILE A 203 10.37 24.31 4.74
N VAL A 204 10.50 23.16 4.09
CA VAL A 204 10.40 23.02 2.63
C VAL A 204 9.10 22.30 2.31
N GLN A 205 8.10 23.08 1.87
CA GLN A 205 6.79 22.57 1.51
C GLN A 205 6.46 22.91 0.06
N THR A 206 6.03 21.89 -0.70
CA THR A 206 5.50 22.08 -2.05
C THR A 206 4.00 21.79 -2.08
N GLY A 207 3.33 22.25 -3.14
CA GLY A 207 1.92 21.94 -3.36
C GLY A 207 1.68 20.43 -3.40
N LEU A 208 0.51 20.01 -2.93
CA LEU A 208 0.08 18.61 -2.97
C LEU A 208 -0.47 18.20 -4.33
N ASP A 209 -0.44 19.11 -5.32
CA ASP A 209 -1.01 18.81 -6.62
C ASP A 209 -0.21 17.76 -7.37
N ARG A 210 -0.94 16.72 -7.79
CA ARG A 210 -0.48 15.72 -8.74
C ARG A 210 -1.38 15.85 -9.98
N PRO A 211 -1.00 16.70 -10.96
CA PRO A 211 -1.87 17.03 -12.09
C PRO A 211 -2.17 15.82 -12.98
N ASN A 212 -1.30 14.81 -12.93
CA ASN A 212 -1.46 13.56 -13.67
C ASN A 212 -2.44 12.56 -13.02
N LEU A 213 -2.96 12.84 -11.82
CA LEU A 213 -3.90 11.99 -11.10
C LEU A 213 -5.33 12.52 -11.23
N ALA A 214 -6.22 11.65 -11.74
CA ALA A 214 -7.66 11.87 -11.76
C ALA A 214 -8.33 11.06 -10.64
N PHE A 215 -8.95 11.77 -9.70
CA PHE A 215 -9.65 11.17 -8.56
C PHE A 215 -11.14 11.02 -8.86
N ALA A 216 -11.73 9.90 -8.45
CA ALA A 216 -13.16 9.66 -8.60
C ALA A 216 -13.71 8.75 -7.50
N VAL A 217 -14.95 8.99 -7.08
CA VAL A 217 -15.65 8.18 -6.07
C VAL A 217 -16.86 7.53 -6.73
N ARG A 218 -17.05 6.22 -6.52
CA ARG A 218 -18.24 5.50 -7.00
C ARG A 218 -19.03 4.90 -5.84
N PRO A 219 -20.29 5.31 -5.63
CA PRO A 219 -21.14 4.76 -4.58
C PRO A 219 -21.60 3.34 -4.94
N LEU A 220 -20.87 2.32 -4.49
CA LEU A 220 -21.14 0.91 -4.77
C LEU A 220 -21.34 0.13 -3.47
N ARG A 221 -22.54 -0.44 -3.30
CA ARG A 221 -22.92 -1.11 -2.05
C ARG A 221 -22.62 -2.61 -2.08
N ARG A 222 -22.89 -3.28 -3.21
CA ARG A 222 -22.71 -4.74 -3.30
C ARG A 222 -21.33 -5.09 -3.84
N GLU A 223 -20.77 -6.16 -3.31
CA GLU A 223 -19.47 -6.67 -3.76
C GLU A 223 -19.48 -7.09 -5.24
N ALA A 224 -20.60 -7.64 -5.73
CA ALA A 224 -20.76 -8.00 -7.14
C ALA A 224 -20.65 -6.76 -8.06
N GLU A 225 -21.40 -5.70 -7.74
CA GLU A 225 -21.36 -4.41 -8.44
C GLU A 225 -19.93 -3.83 -8.42
N ARG A 226 -19.22 -3.92 -7.28
CA ARG A 226 -17.82 -3.50 -7.18
C ARG A 226 -16.88 -4.31 -8.06
N VAL A 227 -17.07 -5.63 -8.19
CA VAL A 227 -16.26 -6.47 -9.08
C VAL A 227 -16.52 -6.14 -10.54
N GLU A 228 -17.77 -5.92 -10.93
CA GLU A 228 -18.15 -5.51 -12.28
C GLU A 228 -17.56 -4.14 -12.64
N ALA A 229 -17.71 -3.15 -11.75
CA ALA A 229 -17.09 -1.84 -11.91
C ALA A 229 -15.56 -1.96 -12.02
N LEU A 230 -14.91 -2.75 -11.15
CA LEU A 230 -13.47 -2.98 -11.22
C LEU A 230 -13.04 -3.56 -12.58
N LEU A 231 -13.77 -4.53 -13.13
CA LEU A 231 -13.47 -5.10 -14.44
C LEU A 231 -13.58 -4.05 -15.55
N ALA A 232 -14.63 -3.23 -15.54
CA ALA A 232 -14.82 -2.14 -16.49
C ALA A 232 -13.71 -1.09 -16.42
N GLU A 233 -13.25 -0.75 -15.21
CA GLU A 233 -12.17 0.21 -15.01
C GLU A 233 -10.81 -0.35 -15.43
N LEU A 234 -10.58 -1.65 -15.23
CA LEU A 234 -9.39 -2.34 -15.75
C LEU A 234 -9.37 -2.40 -17.28
N ASP A 235 -10.54 -2.53 -17.92
CA ASP A 235 -10.67 -2.44 -19.40
C ASP A 235 -10.41 -1.02 -19.89
N ARG A 236 -11.05 -0.02 -19.27
CA ARG A 236 -10.90 1.41 -19.61
C ARG A 236 -9.45 1.88 -19.45
N ALA A 237 -8.75 1.40 -18.42
CA ALA A 237 -7.33 1.69 -18.21
C ALA A 237 -6.40 0.91 -19.16
N GLY A 238 -6.93 0.07 -20.05
CA GLY A 238 -6.14 -0.73 -20.99
C GLY A 238 -5.26 -1.78 -20.32
N ILE A 239 -5.60 -2.23 -19.11
CA ILE A 239 -4.78 -3.18 -18.33
C ILE A 239 -5.13 -4.64 -18.68
N ARG A 240 -6.40 -4.90 -19.05
CA ARG A 240 -6.89 -6.22 -19.47
C ARG A 240 -6.42 -6.58 -20.89
N GLY A 241 -6.44 -7.88 -21.19
CA GLY A 241 -6.07 -8.42 -22.50
C GLY A 241 -4.57 -8.68 -22.70
N ARG A 242 -4.25 -9.37 -23.81
CA ARG A 242 -2.86 -9.76 -24.14
C ARG A 242 -1.95 -8.54 -24.33
N ASN A 243 -2.49 -7.46 -24.87
CA ASN A 243 -1.78 -6.21 -25.18
C ASN A 243 -1.88 -5.15 -24.07
N GLY A 244 -2.46 -5.48 -22.91
CA GLY A 244 -2.65 -4.48 -21.85
C GLY A 244 -1.33 -3.84 -21.39
N CYS A 245 -1.37 -2.54 -21.10
CA CYS A 245 -0.24 -1.76 -20.61
C CYS A 245 -0.52 -1.21 -19.21
N GLY A 246 0.55 -0.86 -18.48
CA GLY A 246 0.45 -0.39 -17.11
C GLY A 246 0.09 -1.47 -16.08
N ARG A 247 -0.04 -1.04 -14.83
CA ARG A 247 -0.39 -1.88 -13.68
C ARG A 247 -1.55 -1.28 -12.87
N ALA A 248 -2.26 -2.15 -12.15
CA ALA A 248 -3.28 -1.77 -11.18
C ALA A 248 -3.00 -2.35 -9.79
N ILE A 249 -3.27 -1.54 -8.76
CA ILE A 249 -3.36 -2.02 -7.38
C ILE A 249 -4.80 -1.84 -6.91
N VAL A 250 -5.34 -2.89 -6.29
CA VAL A 250 -6.70 -2.90 -5.73
C VAL A 250 -6.60 -3.09 -4.22
N TYR A 251 -6.89 -2.04 -3.46
CA TYR A 251 -6.85 -2.04 -2.01
C TYR A 251 -8.15 -2.55 -1.39
N CYS A 252 -8.05 -3.45 -0.42
CA CYS A 252 -9.17 -4.01 0.35
C CYS A 252 -8.86 -3.92 1.86
N SER A 253 -9.88 -3.72 2.69
CA SER A 253 -9.68 -3.57 4.14
C SER A 253 -9.28 -4.87 4.84
N THR A 254 -9.66 -6.05 4.31
CA THR A 254 -9.43 -7.33 4.98
C THR A 254 -8.81 -8.40 4.08
N ARG A 255 -8.02 -9.29 4.69
CA ARG A 255 -7.39 -10.46 4.04
C ARG A 255 -8.41 -11.31 3.27
N LYS A 256 -9.58 -11.55 3.89
CA LYS A 256 -10.67 -12.34 3.29
C LYS A 256 -11.25 -11.68 2.04
N VAL A 257 -11.37 -10.36 2.01
CA VAL A 257 -11.85 -9.63 0.83
C VAL A 257 -10.79 -9.69 -0.27
N THR A 258 -9.51 -9.48 0.06
CA THR A 258 -8.40 -9.59 -0.89
C THR A 258 -8.42 -10.95 -1.62
N GLU A 259 -8.56 -12.05 -0.88
CA GLU A 259 -8.63 -13.40 -1.46
C GLU A 259 -9.87 -13.63 -2.33
N ARG A 260 -11.04 -13.14 -1.90
CA ARG A 260 -12.30 -13.28 -2.66
C ARG A 260 -12.27 -12.48 -3.96
N VAL A 261 -11.85 -11.21 -3.92
CA VAL A 261 -11.73 -10.37 -5.12
C VAL A 261 -10.70 -10.97 -6.08
N ALA A 262 -9.56 -11.45 -5.59
CA ALA A 262 -8.57 -12.14 -6.41
C ALA A 262 -9.16 -13.39 -7.08
N LYS A 263 -9.97 -14.18 -6.35
CA LYS A 263 -10.67 -15.35 -6.92
C LYS A 263 -11.65 -14.94 -8.02
N SER A 264 -12.49 -13.93 -7.79
CA SER A 264 -13.48 -13.46 -8.77
C SER A 264 -12.82 -12.98 -10.06
N LEU A 265 -11.76 -12.17 -9.98
CA LEU A 265 -11.05 -11.69 -11.17
C LEU A 265 -10.35 -12.83 -11.93
N ARG A 266 -9.84 -13.85 -11.24
CA ARG A 266 -9.26 -15.05 -11.90
C ARG A 266 -10.31 -15.84 -12.66
N SER A 267 -11.50 -15.99 -12.09
CA SER A 267 -12.63 -16.63 -12.78
C SER A 267 -13.01 -15.89 -14.06
N SER A 268 -12.82 -14.55 -14.11
CA SER A 268 -12.98 -13.73 -15.31
C SER A 268 -11.77 -13.76 -16.28
N GLY A 269 -10.85 -14.71 -16.10
CA GLY A 269 -9.70 -14.95 -17.00
C GLY A 269 -8.48 -14.05 -16.75
N LEU A 270 -8.44 -13.26 -15.68
CA LEU A 270 -7.33 -12.35 -15.39
C LEU A 270 -6.21 -13.00 -14.58
N ARG A 271 -4.97 -12.71 -14.96
CA ARG A 271 -3.78 -13.04 -14.17
C ARG A 271 -3.57 -11.99 -13.09
N VAL A 272 -4.07 -12.29 -11.90
CA VAL A 272 -3.98 -11.40 -10.74
C VAL A 272 -3.17 -12.03 -9.60
N GLY A 273 -2.28 -11.23 -9.00
CA GLY A 273 -1.63 -11.56 -7.74
C GLY A 273 -2.43 -11.02 -6.56
N TYR A 274 -2.15 -11.52 -5.35
CA TYR A 274 -2.69 -10.89 -4.14
C TYR A 274 -1.69 -10.92 -2.98
N TYR A 275 -1.78 -9.90 -2.14
CA TYR A 275 -0.81 -9.61 -1.07
C TYR A 275 -1.51 -9.18 0.23
N HIS A 276 -1.20 -9.87 1.32
CA HIS A 276 -1.58 -9.45 2.68
C HIS A 276 -0.69 -10.12 3.72
N ALA A 277 -0.64 -9.58 4.93
CA ALA A 277 0.22 -10.05 6.02
C ALA A 277 -0.05 -11.51 6.47
N GLY A 278 -1.22 -12.07 6.18
CA GLY A 278 -1.54 -13.48 6.46
C GLY A 278 -0.88 -14.50 5.53
N ARG A 279 -0.13 -14.06 4.50
CA ARG A 279 0.57 -14.93 3.54
C ARG A 279 1.99 -15.21 4.02
N THR A 280 2.52 -16.38 3.66
CA THR A 280 3.93 -16.71 3.93
C THR A 280 4.88 -15.70 3.27
N LYS A 281 6.05 -15.46 3.86
CA LYS A 281 7.09 -14.54 3.31
C LYS A 281 7.36 -14.85 1.83
N LEU A 282 7.62 -16.12 1.51
CA LEU A 282 7.85 -16.58 0.14
C LEU A 282 6.67 -16.28 -0.81
N ALA A 283 5.43 -16.44 -0.37
CA ALA A 283 4.26 -16.14 -1.20
C ALA A 283 4.07 -14.64 -1.45
N ARG A 284 4.35 -13.80 -0.44
CA ARG A 284 4.35 -12.34 -0.55
C ARG A 284 5.39 -11.87 -1.55
N GLU A 285 6.64 -12.33 -1.39
CA GLU A 285 7.73 -12.00 -2.30
C GLU A 285 7.46 -12.47 -3.74
N ARG A 286 6.91 -13.68 -3.93
CA ARG A 286 6.55 -14.18 -5.27
C ARG A 286 5.50 -13.29 -5.93
N ALA A 287 4.47 -12.87 -5.19
CA ALA A 287 3.43 -11.98 -5.72
C ALA A 287 3.98 -10.60 -6.06
N GLN A 288 4.80 -10.01 -5.18
CA GLN A 288 5.46 -8.74 -5.40
C GLN A 288 6.40 -8.79 -6.62
N ARG A 289 7.31 -9.77 -6.68
CA ARG A 289 8.23 -9.95 -7.82
C ARG A 289 7.48 -10.14 -9.14
N ALA A 290 6.40 -10.93 -9.15
CA ALA A 290 5.59 -11.12 -10.34
C ALA A 290 4.91 -9.82 -10.81
N PHE A 291 4.47 -8.98 -9.87
CA PHE A 291 3.88 -7.68 -10.15
C PHE A 291 4.93 -6.67 -10.66
N GLU A 292 6.06 -6.54 -9.97
CA GLU A 292 7.17 -5.66 -10.37
C GLU A 292 7.70 -6.01 -11.77
N GLN A 293 7.87 -7.30 -12.08
CA GLN A 293 8.33 -7.77 -13.39
C GLN A 293 7.25 -7.73 -14.49
N GLY A 294 6.02 -7.32 -14.15
CA GLY A 294 4.90 -7.22 -15.08
C GLY A 294 4.34 -8.58 -15.54
N ARG A 295 4.66 -9.69 -14.84
CA ARG A 295 4.05 -11.01 -15.09
C ARG A 295 2.59 -11.05 -14.67
N THR A 296 2.25 -10.29 -13.62
CA THR A 296 0.88 -9.97 -13.22
C THR A 296 0.73 -8.45 -13.28
N ARG A 297 -0.31 -7.95 -13.95
CA ARG A 297 -0.56 -6.50 -14.05
C ARG A 297 -1.51 -5.96 -12.99
N VAL A 298 -2.26 -6.84 -12.33
CA VAL A 298 -3.21 -6.48 -11.27
C VAL A 298 -2.80 -7.16 -9.98
N LEU A 299 -2.70 -6.38 -8.91
CA LEU A 299 -2.47 -6.88 -7.58
C LEU A 299 -3.57 -6.45 -6.62
N ILE A 300 -4.19 -7.42 -5.96
CA ILE A 300 -5.16 -7.17 -4.90
C ILE A 300 -4.43 -7.19 -3.56
N ALA A 301 -4.59 -6.16 -2.75
CA ALA A 301 -3.77 -5.94 -1.59
C ALA A 301 -4.56 -5.42 -0.39
N THR A 302 -4.09 -5.70 0.83
CA THR A 302 -4.39 -4.83 1.99
C THR A 302 -3.36 -3.70 2.06
N ASN A 303 -3.54 -2.73 2.96
CA ASN A 303 -2.54 -1.67 3.24
C ASN A 303 -1.13 -2.19 3.55
N ALA A 304 -0.99 -3.45 3.97
CA ALA A 304 0.29 -4.15 4.09
C ALA A 304 1.14 -4.19 2.79
N PHE A 305 0.52 -3.94 1.62
CA PHE A 305 1.24 -3.76 0.36
C PHE A 305 1.30 -2.27 0.00
N GLY A 306 2.48 -1.80 -0.36
CA GLY A 306 2.64 -0.49 -0.97
C GLY A 306 3.74 0.31 -0.31
N MET A 307 3.80 0.34 1.01
CA MET A 307 4.89 0.96 1.76
C MET A 307 6.25 0.48 1.23
N GLY A 308 6.97 1.36 0.50
CA GLY A 308 8.25 1.06 -0.16
C GLY A 308 8.24 0.74 -1.66
N ILE A 309 7.09 0.61 -2.31
CA ILE A 309 7.02 0.27 -3.75
C ILE A 309 7.11 1.54 -4.60
N ASP A 310 8.11 1.59 -5.46
CA ASP A 310 8.34 2.64 -6.44
C ASP A 310 8.25 2.10 -7.87
N LEU A 311 7.01 1.83 -8.30
CA LEU A 311 6.74 1.43 -9.68
C LEU A 311 6.22 2.65 -10.46
N PRO A 312 6.93 3.09 -11.51
CA PRO A 312 6.56 4.30 -12.24
C PRO A 312 5.20 4.20 -12.93
N ASP A 313 4.87 3.00 -13.45
CA ASP A 313 3.84 2.78 -14.46
C ASP A 313 2.52 2.19 -13.92
N ILE A 314 2.16 2.53 -12.67
CA ILE A 314 0.84 2.21 -12.11
C ILE A 314 -0.19 3.19 -12.70
N ARG A 315 -1.15 2.68 -13.47
CA ARG A 315 -2.18 3.46 -14.18
C ARG A 315 -3.51 3.52 -13.46
N LEU A 316 -3.77 2.56 -12.57
CA LEU A 316 -5.03 2.48 -11.85
C LEU A 316 -4.80 2.08 -10.38
N ILE A 317 -5.26 2.91 -9.46
CA ILE A 317 -5.44 2.54 -8.06
C ILE A 317 -6.93 2.44 -7.80
N VAL A 318 -7.38 1.32 -7.21
CA VAL A 318 -8.77 1.15 -6.80
C VAL A 318 -8.83 0.80 -5.32
N HIS A 319 -9.42 1.67 -4.52
CA HIS A 319 -9.85 1.35 -3.17
C HIS A 319 -11.19 0.64 -3.24
N PHE A 320 -11.14 -0.69 -3.30
CA PHE A 320 -12.32 -1.55 -3.35
C PHE A 320 -13.18 -1.44 -2.07
N GLN A 321 -12.56 -1.01 -0.97
CA GLN A 321 -13.20 -0.57 0.26
C GLN A 321 -12.44 0.67 0.77
N ILE A 322 -13.13 1.56 1.47
CA ILE A 322 -12.47 2.77 2.01
C ILE A 322 -11.31 2.42 2.95
N PRO A 323 -10.20 3.18 2.91
CA PRO A 323 -9.17 3.12 3.95
C PRO A 323 -9.66 3.78 5.26
N GLY A 324 -8.83 3.77 6.29
CA GLY A 324 -9.19 4.27 7.62
C GLY A 324 -9.10 5.80 7.77
N SER A 325 -8.50 6.50 6.82
CA SER A 325 -8.30 7.95 6.85
C SER A 325 -8.00 8.52 5.46
N ILE A 326 -8.11 9.84 5.29
CA ILE A 326 -7.75 10.55 4.05
C ILE A 326 -6.25 10.45 3.77
N GLU A 327 -5.39 10.48 4.79
CA GLU A 327 -3.94 10.34 4.64
C GLU A 327 -3.57 8.99 4.03
N ALA A 328 -4.17 7.90 4.56
CA ALA A 328 -3.97 6.57 4.01
C ALA A 328 -4.45 6.50 2.55
N TYR A 329 -5.63 7.07 2.25
CA TYR A 329 -6.14 7.16 0.88
C TYR A 329 -5.16 7.88 -0.05
N TYR A 330 -4.70 9.07 0.33
CA TYR A 330 -3.83 9.90 -0.48
C TYR A 330 -2.45 9.26 -0.68
N GLN A 331 -1.87 8.66 0.37
CA GLN A 331 -0.59 7.95 0.27
C GLN A 331 -0.69 6.73 -0.66
N GLU A 332 -1.78 5.98 -0.59
CA GLU A 332 -2.04 4.80 -1.44
C GLU A 332 -2.34 5.19 -2.89
N ALA A 333 -3.15 6.23 -3.10
CA ALA A 333 -3.48 6.79 -4.42
C ALA A 333 -2.24 7.41 -5.10
N GLY A 334 -1.37 8.07 -4.34
CA GLY A 334 -0.14 8.70 -4.81
C GLY A 334 0.92 7.74 -5.37
N ARG A 335 0.69 6.42 -5.26
CA ARG A 335 1.48 5.37 -5.92
C ARG A 335 1.26 5.34 -7.43
N ALA A 336 0.16 5.89 -7.91
CA ALA A 336 -0.14 5.95 -9.33
C ALA A 336 0.72 7.01 -10.04
N GLY A 337 0.98 6.78 -11.32
CA GLY A 337 1.50 7.83 -12.21
C GLY A 337 2.85 8.44 -11.80
N ARG A 338 3.77 7.68 -11.20
CA ARG A 338 5.05 8.26 -10.73
C ARG A 338 6.00 8.66 -11.87
N ASP A 339 5.76 8.14 -13.07
CA ASP A 339 6.35 8.60 -14.32
C ASP A 339 5.80 9.94 -14.82
N GLY A 340 4.75 10.48 -14.21
CA GLY A 340 4.07 11.70 -14.67
C GLY A 340 2.97 11.44 -15.70
N ASP A 341 2.84 10.21 -16.21
CA ASP A 341 1.76 9.85 -17.13
C ASP A 341 0.40 9.85 -16.43
N PRO A 342 -0.71 10.06 -17.16
CA PRO A 342 -2.05 10.01 -16.60
C PRO A 342 -2.34 8.70 -15.86
N ALA A 343 -2.91 8.82 -14.66
CA ALA A 343 -3.37 7.69 -13.87
C ALA A 343 -4.67 8.02 -13.13
N ARG A 344 -5.47 6.98 -12.84
CA ARG A 344 -6.77 7.13 -12.19
C ARG A 344 -6.76 6.51 -10.80
N CYS A 345 -7.39 7.21 -9.86
CA CYS A 345 -7.52 6.83 -8.46
C CYS A 345 -9.02 6.74 -8.13
N LEU A 346 -9.52 5.52 -7.92
CA LEU A 346 -10.94 5.24 -7.72
C LEU A 346 -11.22 4.78 -6.29
N LEU A 347 -12.19 5.40 -5.64
CA LEU A 347 -12.70 4.98 -4.33
C LEU A 347 -14.10 4.38 -4.49
N PHE A 348 -14.27 3.10 -4.21
CA PHE A 348 -15.60 2.49 -4.12
C PHE A 348 -16.15 2.70 -2.71
N PHE A 349 -17.21 3.49 -2.62
CA PHE A 349 -17.79 3.89 -1.35
C PHE A 349 -19.06 3.10 -1.03
N GLY A 350 -19.12 2.56 0.17
CA GLY A 350 -20.37 2.15 0.80
C GLY A 350 -20.24 2.28 2.31
N ARG A 351 -21.26 2.84 2.98
CA ARG A 351 -21.24 3.11 4.43
C ARG A 351 -20.95 1.88 5.29
N ALA A 352 -21.29 0.68 4.80
CA ALA A 352 -20.92 -0.58 5.43
C ALA A 352 -19.39 -0.79 5.62
N ASP A 353 -18.56 -0.09 4.83
CA ASP A 353 -17.11 -0.12 4.98
C ASP A 353 -16.64 0.64 6.23
N LEU A 354 -17.34 1.70 6.67
CA LEU A 354 -17.04 2.41 7.93
C LEU A 354 -17.14 1.46 9.13
N ALA A 355 -18.20 0.66 9.18
CA ALA A 355 -18.35 -0.38 10.20
C ALA A 355 -17.23 -1.44 10.15
N THR A 356 -16.69 -1.72 8.95
CA THR A 356 -15.54 -2.62 8.80
C THR A 356 -14.28 -1.97 9.39
N GLN A 357 -14.03 -0.70 9.12
CA GLN A 357 -12.90 0.04 9.68
C GLN A 357 -12.99 0.19 11.21
N ARG A 358 -14.17 0.49 11.75
CA ARG A 358 -14.43 0.50 13.20
C ARG A 358 -14.07 -0.85 13.84
N ARG A 359 -14.48 -1.97 13.23
CA ARG A 359 -14.15 -3.33 13.73
C ARG A 359 -12.66 -3.64 13.67
N LEU A 360 -11.95 -3.23 12.61
CA LEU A 360 -10.50 -3.38 12.51
C LEU A 360 -9.76 -2.59 13.60
N SER A 361 -10.43 -1.57 14.15
CA SER A 361 -9.93 -0.72 15.22
C SER A 361 -10.25 -1.21 16.65
N GLN A 362 -11.01 -2.28 16.84
CA GLN A 362 -11.43 -2.77 18.17
C GLN A 362 -10.41 -3.65 18.92
N ASN A 363 -9.11 -3.51 18.64
CA ASN A 363 -8.10 -4.26 19.41
C ASN A 363 -7.93 -3.69 20.83
N THR A 364 -7.86 -4.59 21.79
CA THR A 364 -7.87 -4.36 23.25
C THR A 364 -6.62 -3.62 23.71
N MET A 365 -6.78 -2.65 24.62
CA MET A 365 -5.78 -1.69 25.14
C MET A 365 -5.54 -0.44 24.27
N ARG A 366 -6.55 0.43 24.12
CA ARG A 366 -6.41 1.75 23.51
C ARG A 366 -6.97 2.84 24.41
N SER A 367 -6.37 4.04 24.36
CA SER A 367 -6.88 5.22 25.07
C SER A 367 -8.09 5.80 24.35
N ALA A 368 -9.02 6.40 25.10
CA ALA A 368 -10.21 7.06 24.53
C ALA A 368 -9.85 8.13 23.48
N ALA A 369 -8.73 8.82 23.66
CA ALA A 369 -8.23 9.81 22.71
C ALA A 369 -7.88 9.20 21.33
N LEU A 370 -7.29 8.00 21.31
CA LEU A 370 -6.95 7.31 20.05
C LEU A 370 -8.20 6.81 19.31
N ASP A 371 -9.22 6.37 20.05
CA ASP A 371 -10.48 5.93 19.46
C ASP A 371 -11.26 7.11 18.87
N GLN A 372 -11.32 8.25 19.57
CA GLN A 372 -11.95 9.46 19.05
C GLN A 372 -11.27 9.96 17.76
N ARG A 373 -9.93 9.95 17.71
CA ARG A 373 -9.18 10.35 16.51
C ARG A 373 -9.55 9.52 15.29
N ARG A 374 -9.64 8.20 15.48
CA ARG A 374 -10.00 7.29 14.38
C ARG A 374 -11.41 7.51 13.91
N GLU A 375 -12.33 7.78 14.84
CA GLU A 375 -13.69 8.13 14.46
C GLU A 375 -13.71 9.43 13.64
N ASN A 376 -12.94 10.45 14.05
CA ASN A 376 -12.80 11.69 13.27
C ASN A 376 -12.23 11.40 11.86
N SER A 377 -11.18 10.59 11.74
CA SER A 377 -10.64 10.20 10.43
C SER A 377 -11.64 9.44 9.53
N LEU A 378 -12.53 8.65 10.15
CA LEU A 378 -13.62 7.98 9.42
C LEU A 378 -14.70 8.95 8.96
N VAL A 379 -15.03 9.96 9.77
CA VAL A 379 -15.95 11.03 9.40
C VAL A 379 -15.38 11.87 8.25
N GLU A 380 -14.09 12.19 8.29
CA GLU A 380 -13.41 12.94 7.23
C GLU A 380 -13.42 12.19 5.90
N ILE A 381 -13.06 10.90 5.88
CA ILE A 381 -13.10 10.14 4.62
C ILE A 381 -14.52 9.89 4.13
N GLU A 382 -15.52 9.77 5.02
CA GLU A 382 -16.92 9.76 4.63
C GLU A 382 -17.29 11.08 3.96
N ARG A 383 -16.94 12.23 4.57
CA ARG A 383 -17.16 13.56 3.99
C ARG A 383 -16.51 13.69 2.62
N TYR A 384 -15.27 13.22 2.45
CA TYR A 384 -14.60 13.20 1.14
C TYR A 384 -15.37 12.37 0.10
N ALA A 385 -15.87 11.20 0.49
CA ALA A 385 -16.59 10.29 -0.40
C ALA A 385 -17.98 10.83 -0.79
N THR A 386 -18.62 11.60 0.08
CA THR A 386 -19.96 12.18 -0.16
C THR A 386 -19.94 13.62 -0.66
N ALA A 387 -18.77 14.28 -0.67
CA ALA A 387 -18.65 15.67 -1.10
C ALA A 387 -19.10 15.84 -2.57
N VAL A 388 -19.74 16.97 -2.84
CA VAL A 388 -20.11 17.45 -4.19
C VAL A 388 -19.16 18.53 -4.69
N GLU A 389 -18.00 18.64 -4.03
CA GLU A 389 -16.95 19.60 -4.36
C GLU A 389 -15.80 18.91 -5.11
N CYS A 390 -14.95 19.71 -5.76
CA CYS A 390 -13.74 19.24 -6.40
C CYS A 390 -12.93 18.33 -5.45
N ARG A 391 -12.77 17.05 -5.82
CA ARG A 391 -12.04 16.05 -5.01
C ARG A 391 -10.64 16.50 -4.65
N HIS A 392 -9.95 17.14 -5.60
CA HIS A 392 -8.59 17.62 -5.39
C HIS A 392 -8.55 18.77 -4.38
N ARG A 393 -9.49 19.72 -4.47
CA ARG A 393 -9.60 20.82 -3.51
C ARG A 393 -9.82 20.28 -2.10
N THR A 394 -10.74 19.32 -1.93
CA THR A 394 -10.96 18.68 -0.63
C THR A 394 -9.69 18.04 -0.05
N LEU A 395 -8.87 17.40 -0.89
CA LEU A 395 -7.58 16.83 -0.44
C LEU A 395 -6.60 17.94 -0.04
N VAL A 396 -6.45 18.99 -0.85
CA VAL A 396 -5.55 20.11 -0.54
C VAL A 396 -5.97 20.79 0.77
N SER A 397 -7.25 21.07 0.94
CA SER A 397 -7.78 21.70 2.16
C SER A 397 -7.58 20.83 3.39
N HIS A 398 -7.71 19.50 3.28
CA HIS A 398 -7.44 18.56 4.37
C HIS A 398 -6.02 18.68 4.91
N PHE A 399 -5.02 18.76 4.04
CA PHE A 399 -3.61 18.77 4.46
C PHE A 399 -3.07 20.17 4.77
N THR A 400 -3.55 21.21 4.09
CA THR A 400 -3.03 22.58 4.25
C THR A 400 -3.83 23.41 5.24
N GLY A 401 -5.08 23.03 5.50
CA GLY A 401 -6.04 23.87 6.22
C GLY A 401 -6.53 25.08 5.41
N GLN A 402 -6.10 25.24 4.15
CA GLN A 402 -6.51 26.35 3.29
C GLN A 402 -7.68 25.93 2.38
N GLU A 403 -8.73 26.75 2.32
CA GLU A 403 -9.86 26.55 1.39
C GLU A 403 -9.56 27.03 -0.04
N ASP A 404 -8.41 27.70 -0.22
CA ASP A 404 -8.00 28.29 -1.47
C ASP A 404 -7.46 27.24 -2.44
N GLY A 405 -8.29 26.83 -3.41
CA GLY A 405 -7.89 25.97 -4.49
C GLY A 405 -8.84 26.07 -5.68
N SER A 406 -8.30 26.21 -6.88
CA SER A 406 -9.09 26.14 -8.10
C SER A 406 -9.58 24.71 -8.34
N ASP A 407 -10.74 24.61 -8.99
CA ASP A 407 -11.27 23.32 -9.42
C ASP A 407 -10.31 22.65 -10.41
N CYS A 408 -10.03 21.36 -10.20
CA CYS A 408 -8.95 20.67 -10.91
C CYS A 408 -9.26 20.29 -12.36
N ALA A 409 -10.51 20.48 -12.81
CA ALA A 409 -11.02 20.14 -14.15
C ALA A 409 -10.80 18.67 -14.59
N ARG A 410 -10.51 17.75 -13.65
CA ARG A 410 -10.13 16.36 -13.97
C ARG A 410 -10.67 15.28 -13.03
N CYS A 411 -11.27 15.66 -11.89
CA CYS A 411 -11.94 14.71 -11.01
C CYS A 411 -13.38 14.47 -11.47
N ASP A 412 -13.98 13.37 -11.01
CA ASP A 412 -15.39 13.02 -11.29
C ASP A 412 -16.36 14.20 -11.12
N VAL A 413 -16.21 14.97 -10.03
CA VAL A 413 -17.06 16.13 -9.75
C VAL A 413 -16.86 17.25 -10.78
N CYS A 414 -15.62 17.64 -11.06
CA CYS A 414 -15.32 18.70 -12.03
C CYS A 414 -15.68 18.29 -13.48
N LEU A 415 -15.72 16.99 -13.77
CA LEU A 415 -16.10 16.45 -15.07
C LEU A 415 -17.61 16.20 -15.20
N GLY A 416 -18.39 16.39 -14.13
CA GLY A 416 -19.83 16.08 -14.12
C GLY A 416 -20.14 14.58 -14.19
N GLU A 417 -19.16 13.72 -13.85
CA GLU A 417 -19.28 12.25 -13.83
C GLU A 417 -19.63 11.71 -12.42
N ALA A 418 -19.71 12.57 -11.41
CA ALA A 418 -19.98 12.16 -10.03
C ALA A 418 -21.41 11.60 -9.88
N GLU A 419 -21.50 10.36 -9.41
CA GLU A 419 -22.77 9.73 -9.04
C GLU A 419 -23.16 10.16 -7.61
N GLU A 420 -24.42 10.57 -7.41
CA GLU A 420 -24.90 10.92 -6.07
C GLU A 420 -24.89 9.70 -5.13
N VAL A 421 -24.34 9.90 -3.93
CA VAL A 421 -24.47 8.93 -2.86
C VAL A 421 -25.89 9.01 -2.33
N ALA A 422 -26.78 8.17 -2.87
CA ALA A 422 -28.20 8.18 -2.48
C ALA A 422 -28.38 8.20 -0.95
N ALA A 423 -29.04 9.25 -0.45
CA ALA A 423 -29.36 9.49 0.96
C ALA A 423 -30.39 8.50 1.57
N GLY A 424 -30.58 7.34 0.92
CA GLY A 424 -31.47 6.30 1.42
C GLY A 424 -30.89 5.64 2.68
N PRO A 425 -31.75 5.21 3.62
CA PRO A 425 -31.31 4.48 4.80
C PRO A 425 -30.49 3.28 4.35
N ASP A 426 -29.33 3.11 5.00
CA ASP A 426 -28.50 1.92 4.81
C ASP A 426 -29.40 0.70 4.95
N LEU A 427 -29.47 -0.14 3.91
CA LEU A 427 -30.02 -1.49 4.00
C LEU A 427 -29.03 -2.39 4.77
N ARG A 428 -28.78 -1.98 6.01
CA ARG A 428 -28.42 -2.76 7.18
C ARG A 428 -29.10 -2.02 8.32
N VAL A 429 -30.24 -2.55 8.74
CA VAL A 429 -30.92 -2.09 9.95
C VAL A 429 -29.87 -1.97 11.05
N SER A 430 -29.66 -0.73 11.52
CA SER A 430 -28.89 -0.48 12.73
C SER A 430 -29.46 -1.38 13.82
N LYS A 431 -28.60 -1.98 14.65
CA LYS A 431 -29.03 -2.77 15.81
C LYS A 431 -29.97 -1.99 16.76
N SER A 432 -30.06 -0.66 16.62
CA SER A 432 -30.93 0.22 17.41
C SER A 432 -32.34 0.43 16.85
N ASP A 433 -32.60 0.10 15.58
CA ASP A 433 -33.84 0.54 14.90
C ASP A 433 -34.74 -0.63 14.47
N VAL A 434 -34.45 -1.85 14.94
CA VAL A 434 -35.39 -2.95 14.82
C VAL A 434 -36.47 -2.74 15.88
N ALA A 435 -37.71 -2.51 15.47
CA ALA A 435 -38.85 -2.58 16.38
C ALA A 435 -38.81 -3.91 17.16
N PRO A 436 -38.83 -3.89 18.51
CA PRO A 436 -38.78 -5.10 19.30
C PRO A 436 -39.93 -6.02 18.92
N LEU A 437 -39.63 -7.31 18.73
CA LEU A 437 -40.67 -8.30 18.49
C LEU A 437 -41.62 -8.34 19.70
N PRO A 438 -42.95 -8.41 19.48
CA PRO A 438 -43.90 -8.54 20.58
C PRO A 438 -43.62 -9.82 21.39
N ASP A 439 -44.01 -9.83 22.66
CA ASP A 439 -43.68 -10.93 23.58
C ASP A 439 -44.16 -12.29 23.05
N GLY A 440 -45.31 -12.34 22.37
CA GLY A 440 -45.78 -13.56 21.70
C GLY A 440 -44.80 -14.15 20.68
N ALA A 441 -44.12 -13.30 19.90
CA ALA A 441 -43.10 -13.73 18.94
C ALA A 441 -41.79 -14.17 19.61
N ARG A 442 -41.49 -13.63 20.81
CA ARG A 442 -40.35 -14.08 21.63
C ARG A 442 -40.61 -15.45 22.25
N GLU A 443 -41.84 -15.74 22.67
CA GLU A 443 -42.24 -17.07 23.13
C GLU A 443 -42.12 -18.13 22.02
N VAL A 444 -42.47 -17.79 20.77
CA VAL A 444 -42.27 -18.68 19.61
C VAL A 444 -40.79 -19.04 19.44
N ILE A 445 -39.88 -18.09 19.63
CA ILE A 445 -38.43 -18.35 19.57
C ILE A 445 -37.99 -19.33 20.66
N VAL A 446 -38.47 -19.15 21.90
CA VAL A 446 -38.13 -20.03 23.02
C VAL A 446 -38.71 -21.43 22.80
N SER A 447 -39.98 -21.55 22.39
CA SER A 447 -40.63 -22.83 22.03
C SER A 447 -39.85 -23.56 20.93
N ALA A 448 -39.43 -22.83 19.90
CA ALA A 448 -38.63 -23.42 18.82
C ALA A 448 -37.31 -24.00 19.34
N VAL A 449 -36.56 -23.27 20.19
CA VAL A 449 -35.29 -23.77 20.77
C VAL A 449 -35.54 -24.94 21.73
N ASP A 450 -36.66 -24.94 22.46
CA ASP A 450 -37.05 -26.05 23.33
C ASP A 450 -37.45 -27.32 22.57
N ARG A 451 -37.89 -27.22 21.32
CA ARG A 451 -38.12 -28.41 20.48
C ARG A 451 -36.86 -28.93 19.77
N LEU A 452 -35.80 -28.14 19.74
CA LEU A 452 -34.54 -28.58 19.11
C LEU A 452 -33.91 -29.73 19.89
N THR A 453 -33.41 -30.72 19.17
CA THR A 453 -32.65 -31.84 19.73
C THR A 453 -31.15 -31.57 19.81
N ARG A 454 -30.69 -30.44 19.23
CA ARG A 454 -29.29 -29.99 19.26
C ARG A 454 -29.19 -28.47 19.09
N PRO A 455 -28.13 -27.83 19.61
CA PRO A 455 -27.92 -26.40 19.44
C PRO A 455 -27.81 -25.98 17.98
N VAL A 456 -28.45 -24.86 17.64
CA VAL A 456 -28.49 -24.31 16.28
C VAL A 456 -27.91 -22.89 16.27
N GLY A 457 -27.30 -22.48 15.16
CA GLY A 457 -26.78 -21.13 15.01
C GLY A 457 -27.91 -20.11 14.87
N ARG A 458 -27.78 -18.95 15.53
CA ARG A 458 -28.78 -17.86 15.59
C ARG A 458 -29.42 -17.52 14.25
N ARG A 459 -28.61 -17.27 13.21
CA ARG A 459 -29.13 -16.95 11.86
C ARG A 459 -29.86 -18.10 11.19
N LYS A 460 -29.47 -19.35 11.45
CA LYS A 460 -30.19 -20.51 10.91
C LYS A 460 -31.56 -20.68 11.57
N LEU A 461 -31.64 -20.45 12.89
CA LEU A 461 -32.89 -20.44 13.61
C LEU A 461 -33.81 -19.32 13.08
N ALA A 462 -33.28 -18.09 12.97
CA ALA A 462 -34.04 -16.96 12.43
C ALA A 462 -34.53 -17.22 11.00
N GLN A 463 -33.69 -17.80 10.15
CA GLN A 463 -34.06 -18.17 8.79
C GLN A 463 -35.17 -19.22 8.75
N ALA A 464 -35.17 -20.20 9.67
CA ALA A 464 -36.21 -21.22 9.74
C ALA A 464 -37.55 -20.66 10.26
N LEU A 465 -37.52 -19.82 11.31
CA LEU A 465 -38.71 -19.16 11.86
C LEU A 465 -39.37 -18.21 10.85
N ARG A 466 -38.58 -17.62 9.95
CA ARG A 466 -39.07 -16.81 8.83
C ARG A 466 -39.59 -17.63 7.64
N GLY A 467 -39.26 -18.92 7.56
CA GLY A 467 -39.68 -19.79 6.46
C GLY A 467 -38.71 -19.89 5.27
N GLY A 468 -37.41 -19.67 5.48
CA GLY A 468 -36.40 -19.80 4.43
C GLY A 468 -36.08 -21.27 4.05
N HIS A 469 -35.74 -21.51 2.78
CA HIS A 469 -35.59 -22.86 2.21
C HIS A 469 -34.14 -23.34 1.98
N ALA A 470 -33.17 -22.90 2.80
CA ALA A 470 -31.77 -23.25 2.59
C ALA A 470 -31.50 -24.77 2.79
N LYS A 471 -30.71 -25.38 1.89
CA LYS A 471 -30.30 -26.80 1.94
C LYS A 471 -29.67 -27.20 3.29
N ALA A 472 -29.09 -26.25 4.01
CA ALA A 472 -28.50 -26.43 5.34
C ALA A 472 -29.51 -26.51 6.51
N LEU A 473 -30.79 -26.15 6.29
CA LEU A 473 -31.88 -26.21 7.29
C LEU A 473 -32.50 -27.60 7.39
N SER A 474 -32.41 -28.41 6.32
CA SER A 474 -32.82 -29.82 6.32
C SER A 474 -32.12 -30.67 7.38
N ARG A 475 -30.85 -30.34 7.69
CA ARG A 475 -30.08 -30.98 8.75
C ARG A 475 -30.46 -30.36 10.09
N GLY A 476 -31.42 -30.95 10.80
CA GLY A 476 -31.66 -30.67 12.21
C GLY A 476 -33.12 -30.55 12.65
N GLY A 477 -34.08 -30.95 11.82
CA GLY A 477 -35.51 -30.89 12.16
C GLY A 477 -36.13 -29.49 12.07
N LEU A 478 -35.37 -28.49 11.59
CA LEU A 478 -35.82 -27.09 11.50
C LEU A 478 -36.92 -26.88 10.45
N LEU A 479 -37.00 -27.74 9.43
CA LEU A 479 -38.07 -27.67 8.41
C LEU A 479 -39.35 -28.40 8.83
N THR A 480 -39.28 -29.21 9.89
CA THR A 480 -40.38 -30.07 10.35
C THR A 480 -40.95 -29.61 11.69
N MET A 481 -40.45 -28.51 12.25
CA MET A 481 -40.96 -27.95 13.50
C MET A 481 -42.24 -27.13 13.24
N PRO A 482 -43.23 -27.17 14.14
CA PRO A 482 -44.45 -26.35 14.03
C PRO A 482 -44.16 -24.85 13.89
N GLU A 483 -43.07 -24.37 14.49
CA GLU A 483 -42.66 -22.96 14.47
C GLU A 483 -41.96 -22.54 13.16
N TYR A 484 -41.79 -23.46 12.19
CA TYR A 484 -41.27 -23.11 10.87
C TYR A 484 -42.20 -22.11 10.18
N ALA A 485 -41.64 -21.02 9.65
CA ALA A 485 -42.39 -19.90 9.06
C ALA A 485 -43.38 -19.18 10.01
N ALA A 486 -43.40 -19.48 11.31
CA ALA A 486 -44.29 -18.86 12.28
C ALA A 486 -44.02 -17.36 12.51
N LEU A 487 -42.84 -16.87 12.13
CA LEU A 487 -42.44 -15.46 12.17
C LEU A 487 -42.20 -14.89 10.75
N SER A 488 -42.94 -15.39 9.75
CA SER A 488 -42.78 -15.00 8.35
C SER A 488 -43.05 -13.51 8.08
N GLU A 489 -43.86 -12.87 8.93
CA GLU A 489 -44.16 -11.44 8.90
C GLU A 489 -43.01 -10.54 9.40
N TYR A 490 -42.01 -11.10 10.08
CA TYR A 490 -40.88 -10.36 10.65
C TYR A 490 -39.59 -10.51 9.83
N GLY A 491 -38.77 -9.46 9.85
CA GLY A 491 -37.45 -9.47 9.22
C GLY A 491 -36.46 -10.42 9.92
N GLU A 492 -35.56 -11.06 9.17
CA GLU A 492 -34.56 -11.99 9.75
C GLU A 492 -33.70 -11.32 10.82
N ASP A 493 -33.24 -10.09 10.57
CA ASP A 493 -32.42 -9.36 11.54
C ASP A 493 -33.21 -8.98 12.81
N ALA A 494 -34.54 -8.84 12.71
CA ALA A 494 -35.41 -8.60 13.86
C ALA A 494 -35.50 -9.83 14.77
N ILE A 495 -35.68 -11.00 14.16
CA ILE A 495 -35.68 -12.29 14.86
C ILE A 495 -34.31 -12.55 15.50
N VAL A 496 -33.20 -12.20 14.82
CA VAL A 496 -31.85 -12.30 15.40
C VAL A 496 -31.66 -11.37 16.60
N ALA A 497 -32.18 -10.14 16.54
CA ALA A 497 -32.14 -9.21 17.66
C ALA A 497 -32.94 -9.73 18.87
N ALA A 498 -34.13 -10.30 18.64
CA ALA A 498 -34.92 -10.94 19.69
C ALA A 498 -34.20 -12.14 20.33
N ILE A 499 -33.51 -12.97 19.54
CA ILE A 499 -32.66 -14.06 20.05
C ILE A 499 -31.53 -13.51 20.93
N ASP A 500 -30.89 -12.41 20.53
CA ASP A 500 -29.83 -11.77 21.32
C ASP A 500 -30.37 -11.15 22.63
N GLY A 501 -31.58 -10.61 22.62
CA GLY A 501 -32.28 -10.16 23.84
C GLY A 501 -32.59 -11.29 24.81
N LEU A 502 -33.12 -12.42 24.31
CA LEU A 502 -33.38 -13.61 25.12
C LEU A 502 -32.10 -14.25 25.71
N LEU A 503 -30.96 -14.10 25.03
CA LEU A 503 -29.65 -14.49 25.57
C LEU A 503 -29.17 -13.55 26.69
N ALA A 504 -29.46 -12.25 26.58
CA ALA A 504 -29.10 -11.27 27.61
C ALA A 504 -29.96 -11.41 28.87
N GLU A 505 -31.23 -11.77 28.70
CA GLU A 505 -32.18 -12.06 29.79
C GLU A 505 -31.96 -13.43 30.44
N GLY A 506 -31.06 -14.26 29.90
CA GLY A 506 -30.81 -15.62 30.41
C GLY A 506 -31.92 -16.62 30.11
N ARG A 507 -32.90 -16.28 29.27
CA ARG A 507 -33.94 -17.21 28.79
C ARG A 507 -33.40 -18.21 27.77
N LEU A 508 -32.32 -17.84 27.07
CA LEU A 508 -31.50 -18.70 26.23
C LEU A 508 -30.04 -18.67 26.71
N GLU A 509 -29.27 -19.71 26.40
CA GLU A 509 -27.82 -19.75 26.65
C GLU A 509 -27.02 -20.03 25.38
N ARG A 510 -25.72 -19.71 25.42
CA ARG A 510 -24.77 -20.02 24.35
C ARG A 510 -24.18 -21.41 24.57
N ALA A 511 -24.39 -22.32 23.62
CA ALA A 511 -23.76 -23.63 23.60
C ALA A 511 -22.63 -23.72 22.55
N GLY A 512 -21.56 -24.46 22.85
CA GLY A 512 -20.49 -24.86 21.91
C GLY A 512 -19.21 -24.01 21.91
N ARG A 513 -18.05 -24.64 21.62
CA ARG A 513 -16.70 -24.01 21.65
C ARG A 513 -16.22 -23.38 20.33
N LYS A 514 -16.77 -23.78 19.17
CA LYS A 514 -16.23 -23.42 17.83
C LYS A 514 -17.10 -22.45 17.02
N TYR A 515 -18.41 -22.39 17.30
CA TYR A 515 -19.37 -21.45 16.70
C TYR A 515 -20.49 -21.15 17.73
N PRO A 516 -20.97 -19.89 17.86
CA PRO A 516 -22.00 -19.55 18.83
C PRO A 516 -23.37 -20.12 18.40
N THR A 517 -23.82 -21.16 19.10
CA THR A 517 -25.17 -21.75 18.95
C THR A 517 -26.04 -21.41 20.16
N VAL A 518 -27.37 -21.43 19.98
CA VAL A 518 -28.34 -21.12 21.04
C VAL A 518 -28.99 -22.38 21.59
N TRP A 519 -29.27 -22.37 22.89
CA TRP A 519 -29.82 -23.49 23.64
C TRP A 519 -30.71 -23.03 24.81
N ILE A 520 -31.52 -23.95 25.36
CA ILE A 520 -32.30 -23.70 26.58
C ILE A 520 -31.40 -23.98 27.80
N PRO A 521 -31.28 -23.03 28.75
CA PRO A 521 -30.54 -23.24 30.00
C PRO A 521 -31.02 -24.50 30.73
N GLY A 522 -30.09 -25.37 31.14
CA GLY A 522 -30.39 -26.57 31.92
C GLY A 522 -30.95 -27.76 31.12
N LYS A 523 -31.21 -27.62 29.82
CA LYS A 523 -31.71 -28.73 28.97
C LYS A 523 -30.58 -29.71 28.60
N PRO A 524 -30.71 -31.02 28.93
CA PRO A 524 -29.65 -32.00 28.71
C PRO A 524 -29.31 -32.18 27.23
N MET A 525 -28.01 -32.10 26.91
CA MET A 525 -27.50 -32.20 25.54
C MET A 525 -27.11 -33.65 25.20
N ARG A 526 -27.71 -34.28 24.17
CA ARG A 526 -27.32 -35.64 23.72
C ARG A 526 -25.87 -35.60 23.21
N LYS A 527 -24.96 -36.30 23.90
CA LYS A 527 -23.57 -36.49 23.47
C LYS A 527 -23.54 -37.41 22.25
N THR A 528 -23.19 -36.88 21.07
CA THR A 528 -22.91 -37.72 19.91
C THR A 528 -21.48 -38.25 19.99
N HIS A 529 -21.32 -39.56 20.15
CA HIS A 529 -20.04 -40.25 19.93
C HIS A 529 -19.61 -40.02 18.47
N ARG A 530 -18.40 -39.48 18.28
CA ARG A 530 -17.71 -39.50 17.00
C ARG A 530 -16.69 -40.64 17.05
N SER A 531 -17.00 -41.73 16.36
CA SER A 531 -16.01 -42.74 15.99
C SER A 531 -15.00 -42.09 15.04
N ALA A 532 -13.73 -42.17 15.43
CA ALA A 532 -12.61 -42.02 14.53
C ALA A 532 -12.49 -43.33 13.74
N ILE A 533 -12.58 -43.26 12.42
CA ILE A 533 -12.12 -44.31 11.53
C ILE A 533 -11.22 -43.62 10.50
N GLY A 534 -9.93 -43.93 10.59
CA GLY A 534 -8.96 -43.64 9.56
C GLY A 534 -9.13 -44.60 8.39
N SER A 535 -8.67 -44.17 7.22
CA SER A 535 -8.16 -45.09 6.19
C SER A 535 -7.23 -44.32 5.28
N ASP A 536 -6.01 -44.81 5.24
CA ASP A 536 -5.04 -44.61 4.17
C ASP A 536 -5.61 -45.02 2.81
N GLY A 537 -5.17 -44.33 1.77
CA GLY A 537 -5.45 -44.69 0.39
C GLY A 537 -4.59 -43.89 -0.58
N ARG A 538 -3.41 -44.43 -0.90
CA ARG A 538 -2.59 -44.03 -2.06
C ARG A 538 -3.35 -44.28 -3.36
N SER A 539 -3.17 -43.43 -4.35
CA SER A 539 -3.17 -43.82 -5.77
C SER A 539 -2.47 -42.76 -6.61
N GLU A 540 -1.52 -43.24 -7.42
CA GLU A 540 -0.75 -42.54 -8.43
C GLU A 540 -1.53 -42.34 -9.74
N GLY A 541 -1.01 -41.47 -10.60
CA GLY A 541 -1.05 -41.67 -12.05
C GLY A 541 -2.04 -40.80 -12.83
N GLY A 542 -1.51 -39.93 -13.71
CA GLY A 542 -2.32 -39.21 -14.70
C GLY A 542 -1.63 -38.04 -15.37
N SER A 543 -0.55 -38.31 -16.11
CA SER A 543 0.11 -37.37 -17.03
C SER A 543 -0.77 -37.08 -18.25
N GLY A 544 -1.06 -35.80 -18.52
CA GLY A 544 -1.74 -35.34 -19.73
C GLY A 544 -0.91 -34.28 -20.45
N GLN A 545 -0.54 -34.58 -21.69
CA GLN A 545 0.43 -33.88 -22.55
C GLN A 545 0.04 -32.45 -22.95
N SER A 546 1.09 -31.69 -23.22
CA SER A 546 1.12 -30.34 -23.78
C SER A 546 0.91 -30.33 -25.30
N ASP A 547 -0.02 -29.52 -25.79
CA ASP A 547 -0.12 -29.18 -27.21
C ASP A 547 0.47 -27.78 -27.49
N VAL A 548 1.49 -27.77 -28.35
CA VAL A 548 2.16 -26.59 -28.88
C VAL A 548 1.41 -26.16 -30.16
N ARG A 549 0.85 -24.95 -30.18
CA ARG A 549 0.37 -24.32 -31.43
C ARG A 549 1.07 -23.00 -31.74
N ALA A 550 1.45 -22.92 -33.01
CA ALA A 550 2.35 -21.97 -33.64
C ALA A 550 1.86 -20.51 -33.63
N ARG A 551 2.82 -19.58 -33.64
CA ARG A 551 2.64 -18.13 -33.74
C ARG A 551 2.48 -17.69 -35.20
N LYS A 552 1.57 -16.74 -35.46
CA LYS A 552 1.64 -15.77 -36.57
C LYS A 552 1.47 -14.33 -36.04
N PRO A 553 2.03 -13.32 -36.73
CA PRO A 553 2.46 -12.06 -36.11
C PRO A 553 1.34 -11.02 -36.03
N SER A 554 1.30 -10.29 -34.91
CA SER A 554 0.42 -9.15 -34.67
C SER A 554 1.16 -7.85 -34.97
N ARG A 555 0.51 -6.89 -35.65
CA ARG A 555 0.97 -5.50 -35.82
C ARG A 555 1.07 -4.80 -34.45
N ARG A 556 2.17 -4.08 -34.19
CA ARG A 556 2.57 -3.54 -32.86
C ARG A 556 2.98 -2.08 -32.97
N HIS A 557 2.75 -1.31 -31.90
CA HIS A 557 3.21 0.07 -31.71
C HIS A 557 4.56 0.08 -30.96
N GLY A 558 5.54 0.80 -31.52
CA GLY A 558 6.96 0.85 -31.10
C GLY A 558 7.87 0.23 -32.17
N GLY A 559 8.93 0.94 -32.54
CA GLY A 559 9.87 0.51 -33.57
C GLY A 559 10.67 -0.74 -33.17
N ASP A 560 11.54 -1.20 -34.05
CA ASP A 560 12.28 -2.45 -33.82
C ASP A 560 13.36 -2.29 -32.74
N ILE A 561 13.93 -1.09 -32.57
CA ILE A 561 14.94 -0.75 -31.55
C ILE A 561 14.32 -0.84 -30.14
N ALA A 562 13.19 -0.17 -29.87
CA ALA A 562 12.59 -0.21 -28.53
C ALA A 562 12.16 -1.63 -28.12
N ARG A 563 11.78 -2.47 -29.09
CA ARG A 563 11.44 -3.88 -28.83
C ARG A 563 12.67 -4.69 -28.44
N ALA A 564 13.78 -4.50 -29.14
CA ALA A 564 15.05 -5.13 -28.83
C ALA A 564 15.54 -4.72 -27.42
N LEU A 565 15.39 -3.42 -27.09
CA LEU A 565 15.73 -2.87 -25.78
C LEU A 565 14.85 -3.42 -24.64
N ASP A 566 13.54 -3.62 -24.83
CA ASP A 566 12.70 -4.23 -23.78
C ASP A 566 13.14 -5.67 -23.47
N ASN A 567 13.51 -6.44 -24.50
CA ASN A 567 14.00 -7.80 -24.34
C ASN A 567 15.36 -7.83 -23.66
N TYR A 568 16.29 -6.97 -24.08
CA TYR A 568 17.59 -6.80 -23.42
C TYR A 568 17.42 -6.41 -21.95
N ARG A 569 16.58 -5.41 -21.67
CA ARG A 569 16.26 -4.96 -20.31
C ARG A 569 15.81 -6.10 -19.40
N ARG A 570 14.93 -6.99 -19.89
CA ARG A 570 14.46 -8.18 -19.15
C ARG A 570 15.53 -9.25 -18.95
N ARG A 571 16.52 -9.35 -19.83
CA ARG A 571 17.66 -10.28 -19.71
C ARG A 571 18.71 -9.73 -18.75
N ALA A 572 19.13 -8.48 -18.94
CA ALA A 572 20.08 -7.77 -18.07
C ALA A 572 19.57 -7.73 -16.61
N ALA A 573 18.29 -7.42 -16.40
CA ALA A 573 17.67 -7.44 -15.07
C ALA A 573 17.82 -8.80 -14.36
N ARG A 574 17.68 -9.92 -15.09
CA ARG A 574 17.87 -11.26 -14.51
C ARG A 574 19.32 -11.56 -14.20
N SER A 575 20.24 -11.21 -15.11
CA SER A 575 21.68 -11.45 -14.94
C SER A 575 22.25 -10.66 -13.77
N LEU A 576 21.86 -9.39 -13.64
CA LEU A 576 22.35 -8.48 -12.61
C LEU A 576 21.56 -8.58 -11.29
N LYS A 577 20.54 -9.45 -11.22
CA LYS A 577 19.57 -9.51 -10.10
C LYS A 577 18.90 -8.15 -9.82
N TRP A 578 18.77 -7.31 -10.84
CA TRP A 578 18.14 -5.98 -10.77
C TRP A 578 16.66 -6.05 -11.15
N LYS A 579 15.85 -5.08 -10.72
CA LYS A 579 14.50 -4.88 -11.26
C LYS A 579 14.61 -4.25 -12.66
N THR A 580 13.64 -4.51 -13.55
CA THR A 580 13.74 -4.06 -14.95
C THR A 580 13.88 -2.54 -15.11
N TYR A 581 13.26 -1.76 -14.22
CA TYR A 581 13.38 -0.30 -14.24
C TYR A 581 14.74 0.21 -13.72
N MET A 582 15.46 -0.59 -12.91
CA MET A 582 16.80 -0.25 -12.42
C MET A 582 17.84 -0.31 -13.55
N VAL A 583 17.64 -1.18 -14.54
CA VAL A 583 18.44 -1.22 -15.77
C VAL A 583 18.27 0.10 -16.53
N PHE A 584 17.08 0.38 -17.05
CA PHE A 584 16.67 1.71 -17.53
C PHE A 584 15.14 1.79 -17.67
N GLN A 585 14.60 3.01 -17.60
CA GLN A 585 13.15 3.26 -17.68
C GLN A 585 12.63 3.21 -19.13
N LYS A 586 11.30 3.18 -19.33
CA LYS A 586 10.70 3.05 -20.67
C LYS A 586 10.87 4.33 -21.51
N ASN A 587 10.80 5.51 -20.89
CA ASN A 587 11.16 6.78 -21.53
C ASN A 587 12.60 6.76 -22.06
N VAL A 588 13.55 6.14 -21.36
CA VAL A 588 14.93 5.96 -21.83
C VAL A 588 14.96 5.10 -23.09
N MET A 589 14.17 4.03 -23.16
CA MET A 589 14.09 3.20 -24.38
C MET A 589 13.55 3.97 -25.58
N LEU A 590 12.51 4.79 -25.36
CA LEU A 590 11.91 5.62 -26.40
C LEU A 590 12.87 6.75 -26.81
N ALA A 591 13.62 7.30 -25.87
CA ALA A 591 14.66 8.29 -26.15
C ALA A 591 15.80 7.68 -26.96
N ILE A 592 16.28 6.47 -26.60
CA ILE A 592 17.29 5.74 -27.39
C ILE A 592 16.78 5.42 -28.80
N GLU A 593 15.52 5.01 -28.94
CA GLU A 593 14.91 4.76 -30.26
C GLU A 593 14.75 6.04 -31.09
N ARG A 594 14.48 7.18 -30.46
CA ARG A 594 14.35 8.47 -31.14
C ARG A 594 15.70 9.08 -31.52
N GLU A 595 16.69 8.96 -30.64
CA GLU A 595 17.99 9.66 -30.76
C GLU A 595 19.06 8.79 -31.40
N GLU A 596 18.84 7.47 -31.52
CA GLU A 596 19.73 6.49 -32.17
C GLU A 596 21.23 6.72 -31.87
N PRO A 597 21.66 6.71 -30.60
CA PRO A 597 23.03 7.07 -30.24
C PRO A 597 24.05 6.13 -30.87
N GLU A 598 25.11 6.70 -31.45
CA GLU A 598 26.19 5.96 -32.13
C GLU A 598 27.44 5.77 -31.26
N SER A 599 27.55 6.49 -30.14
CA SER A 599 28.68 6.44 -29.22
C SER A 599 28.22 6.33 -27.76
N LEU A 600 29.13 5.90 -26.88
CA LEU A 600 28.87 5.87 -25.43
C LEU A 600 28.62 7.27 -24.87
N GLU A 601 29.27 8.29 -25.43
CA GLU A 601 29.07 9.70 -25.09
C GLU A 601 27.67 10.19 -25.49
N ALA A 602 27.20 9.82 -26.68
CA ALA A 602 25.83 10.13 -27.12
C ALA A 602 24.80 9.40 -26.24
N LEU A 603 25.07 8.15 -25.87
CA LEU A 603 24.21 7.38 -24.96
C LEU A 603 24.15 7.98 -23.55
N ALA A 604 25.26 8.54 -23.05
CA ALA A 604 25.34 9.19 -21.75
C ALA A 604 24.52 10.49 -21.66
N ARG A 605 24.26 11.15 -22.80
CA ARG A 605 23.41 12.36 -22.85
C ARG A 605 21.92 12.05 -22.70
N ILE A 606 21.51 10.79 -22.86
CA ILE A 606 20.10 10.39 -22.73
C ILE A 606 19.71 10.42 -21.25
N PRO A 607 18.68 11.19 -20.85
CA PRO A 607 18.25 11.27 -19.45
C PRO A 607 17.94 9.88 -18.86
N GLY A 608 18.56 9.54 -17.73
CA GLY A 608 18.46 8.22 -17.08
C GLY A 608 19.55 7.19 -17.44
N MET A 609 20.49 7.54 -18.34
CA MET A 609 21.70 6.77 -18.67
C MET A 609 22.96 7.40 -18.06
N GLY A 610 23.09 7.33 -16.72
CA GLY A 610 24.30 7.82 -16.04
C GLY A 610 25.57 6.98 -16.37
N PRO A 611 26.78 7.53 -16.14
CA PRO A 611 28.08 6.94 -16.46
C PRO A 611 28.22 5.46 -16.04
N ALA A 612 27.86 5.09 -14.81
CA ALA A 612 27.94 3.70 -14.35
C ALA A 612 27.07 2.72 -15.17
N LYS A 613 25.93 3.18 -15.68
CA LYS A 613 25.08 2.37 -16.57
C LYS A 613 25.61 2.32 -17.99
N VAL A 614 26.19 3.42 -18.47
CA VAL A 614 26.82 3.48 -19.79
C VAL A 614 28.04 2.58 -19.84
N GLU A 615 28.86 2.57 -18.79
CA GLU A 615 30.00 1.67 -18.65
C GLU A 615 29.54 0.20 -18.65
N ARG A 616 28.51 -0.11 -17.86
CA ARG A 616 28.09 -1.49 -17.61
C ARG A 616 27.18 -2.09 -18.69
N LEU A 617 26.39 -1.27 -19.37
CA LEU A 617 25.34 -1.69 -20.33
C LEU A 617 25.50 -1.06 -21.71
N GLY A 618 26.33 -0.02 -21.86
CA GLY A 618 26.31 0.85 -23.04
C GLY A 618 26.75 0.15 -24.32
N ARG A 619 27.75 -0.75 -24.26
CA ARG A 619 28.19 -1.52 -25.44
C ARG A 619 27.06 -2.39 -26.00
N ASP A 620 26.40 -3.15 -25.14
CA ASP A 620 25.27 -4.00 -25.50
C ASP A 620 24.09 -3.19 -26.09
N ILE A 621 23.82 -2.00 -25.53
CA ILE A 621 22.76 -1.10 -26.02
C ILE A 621 23.12 -0.56 -27.41
N LEU A 622 24.35 -0.07 -27.61
CA LEU A 622 24.81 0.44 -28.91
C LEU A 622 24.82 -0.64 -29.99
N ASP A 623 25.17 -1.87 -29.63
CA ASP A 623 25.11 -3.01 -30.56
C ASP A 623 23.66 -3.33 -30.96
N LEU A 624 22.70 -3.25 -30.03
CA LEU A 624 21.28 -3.45 -30.32
C LEU A 624 20.71 -2.35 -31.22
N VAL A 625 21.09 -1.09 -30.98
CA VAL A 625 20.72 0.05 -31.83
C VAL A 625 21.28 -0.16 -33.24
N ARG A 626 22.56 -0.50 -33.38
CA ARG A 626 23.19 -0.80 -34.68
C ARG A 626 22.51 -1.95 -35.43
N GLN A 627 22.10 -3.00 -34.72
CA GLN A 627 21.43 -4.17 -35.33
C GLN A 627 20.01 -3.88 -35.84
N HIS A 628 19.32 -2.91 -35.26
CA HIS A 628 17.90 -2.63 -35.54
C HIS A 628 17.68 -1.25 -36.16
N ARG A 629 18.75 -0.56 -36.55
CA ARG A 629 18.67 0.67 -37.30
C ARG A 629 18.03 0.39 -38.67
N PRO A 630 17.03 1.18 -39.10
CA PRO A 630 16.53 1.07 -40.47
C PRO A 630 17.71 1.33 -41.42
N ARG A 631 17.95 0.39 -42.36
CA ARG A 631 18.92 0.63 -43.43
C ARG A 631 18.37 1.78 -44.27
N SER A 632 19.06 2.91 -44.28
CA SER A 632 18.83 3.95 -45.26
C SER A 632 19.15 3.36 -46.65
N GLU A 633 18.14 3.25 -47.51
CA GLU A 633 18.35 3.10 -48.96
C GLU A 633 18.84 4.42 -49.56
#